data_AF-A0AAW0WT37-F1
#
_entry.id   AF-A0AAW0WT37-F1
#
_cell.length_a   1.000
_cell.length_b   1.000
_cell.length_c   1.000
_cell.angle_alpha   90.00
_cell.angle_beta   90.00
_cell.angle_gamma   90.00
#
_symmetry.space_group_name_H-M   'P 1'
#
loop_
_entity.id
_entity.type
_entity.pdbx_description
1 polymer ?
#
loop_
_entity_poly.entity_id
_entity_poly.type
_entity_poly.pdbx_seq_one_letter_code
_entity_poly.pdbx_strand_id
1 'polypeptide(L)'
;LPSPLGFQVDSQALTSDQAGTTERSLKSDSPAPASDCEPTLDFEVTRRLLETNLRDTYFFFSNHLKQLYSSKTKMNQEDFNNLQKEGAERVRVLQYDLWRLSQMGGKEGSWRKREAEDLSEEVQQRLHRLQHPHNCATAKKLFCNLEVGCGFGCQFHRLIHCFMAAYGKNRTLIVNSAGWRYSPNGWETVFQPFSETCTNFSMKNITNWPGTSDSQTVRFPPFYTIIPMPENMPLAIPKDISKRLIRLHGRPGVWWVGQFVKYLFRFQPNIKEMLKKKEKSIQFQHPIVGVHVRRTDKRSEAKYHYVKEYMEQVEEYFAGLQIFNPNVTRRIYLSSDEPKVFEEVKKKYPQYKILYQTKSVEVVDLAKRFTEASLIDLVADLYFLSRTDYIVLTFSSNFGRLAYEMMQIWSPDASGKFFSLDTPYFSHSGRPNFARMRFFHQDRRVNLTIQEGERVMLPYIGHNFPKELKGLYKSSEKIPPYKMENLVDVVNLSSP
;
A
#
# COMPACT_ATOMS: atom_id res chain seq x y z
N LEU A 1 -4.97 -15.53 13.83
CA LEU A 1 -4.10 -16.70 14.10
C LEU A 1 -2.71 -16.16 14.44
N PRO A 2 -2.06 -16.67 15.50
CA PRO A 2 -1.49 -15.82 16.55
C PRO A 2 -0.04 -15.36 16.30
N SER A 3 0.24 -14.14 16.76
CA SER A 3 1.58 -13.68 17.14
C SER A 3 2.15 -14.56 18.26
N PRO A 4 3.47 -14.85 18.31
CA PRO A 4 4.14 -15.27 19.54
C PRO A 4 4.82 -14.04 20.17
N LEU A 5 4.39 -13.55 21.34
CA LEU A 5 4.72 -14.03 22.69
C LEU A 5 6.23 -14.01 22.99
N GLY A 6 6.65 -12.99 23.74
CA GLY A 6 7.72 -13.12 24.71
C GLY A 6 7.09 -13.36 26.08
N PHE A 7 7.68 -14.26 26.88
CA PHE A 7 7.67 -14.18 28.35
C PHE A 7 8.84 -14.98 28.93
N GLN A 8 9.33 -14.45 30.05
CA GLN A 8 10.45 -14.86 30.88
C GLN A 8 10.31 -16.30 31.42
N VAL A 9 11.46 -16.96 31.61
CA VAL A 9 11.59 -18.19 32.39
C VAL A 9 12.24 -17.83 33.71
N ASP A 10 11.51 -17.98 34.81
CA ASP A 10 12.10 -18.16 36.14
C ASP A 10 12.13 -19.65 36.47
N SER A 11 13.30 -20.06 36.93
CA SER A 11 13.70 -21.39 37.37
C SER A 11 12.91 -21.86 38.59
N GLN A 12 12.54 -23.14 38.64
CA GLN A 12 12.82 -24.00 39.81
C GLN A 12 12.62 -25.49 39.50
N ALA A 13 13.44 -26.28 40.19
CA ALA A 13 13.81 -27.67 39.98
C ALA A 13 12.74 -28.69 40.36
N LEU A 14 12.89 -29.92 39.85
CA LEU A 14 12.64 -31.18 40.57
C LEU A 14 13.38 -32.33 39.87
N THR A 15 13.89 -33.25 40.69
CA THR A 15 15.02 -34.17 40.50
C THR A 15 14.58 -35.61 40.16
N SER A 16 15.51 -36.35 39.51
CA SER A 16 15.85 -37.79 39.62
C SER A 16 14.73 -38.85 39.66
N ASP A 17 14.76 -39.89 38.82
CA ASP A 17 15.60 -41.09 39.02
C ASP A 17 15.56 -42.11 37.85
N GLN A 18 16.43 -43.12 37.98
CA GLN A 18 17.11 -43.97 37.00
C GLN A 18 16.34 -45.13 36.32
N ALA A 19 16.89 -45.57 35.17
CA ALA A 19 17.20 -46.95 34.70
C ALA A 19 16.99 -47.03 33.17
N GLY A 20 17.87 -47.48 32.29
CA GLY A 20 19.09 -48.27 32.39
C GLY A 20 18.97 -49.45 31.42
N THR A 21 19.44 -49.33 30.16
CA THR A 21 19.96 -50.44 29.34
C THR A 21 20.65 -49.93 28.08
N THR A 22 21.87 -50.41 27.88
CA THR A 22 22.87 -50.19 26.85
C THR A 22 22.54 -50.82 25.50
N GLU A 23 22.81 -50.13 24.38
CA GLU A 23 23.41 -50.77 23.20
C GLU A 23 24.07 -49.77 22.22
N ARG A 24 25.37 -50.02 21.97
CA ARG A 24 26.25 -49.60 20.85
C ARG A 24 26.35 -48.12 20.44
N SER A 25 27.41 -47.50 20.97
CA SER A 25 28.10 -46.33 20.43
C SER A 25 28.65 -46.60 19.02
N LEU A 26 28.02 -46.00 18.01
CA LEU A 26 28.69 -45.58 16.78
C LEU A 26 29.18 -44.15 17.00
N LYS A 27 30.47 -43.95 16.70
CA LYS A 27 31.21 -42.74 16.96
C LYS A 27 30.53 -41.49 16.37
N SER A 28 30.60 -40.45 17.19
CA SER A 28 30.30 -39.07 16.89
C SER A 28 31.10 -38.57 15.68
N ASP A 29 30.43 -38.36 14.56
CA ASP A 29 30.76 -37.25 13.68
C ASP A 29 29.93 -36.06 14.12
N SER A 30 30.59 -35.14 14.78
CA SER A 30 30.08 -33.80 15.08
C SER A 30 29.46 -33.21 13.81
N PRO A 31 28.21 -32.72 13.81
CA PRO A 31 27.74 -31.93 12.69
C PRO A 31 28.63 -30.69 12.62
N ALA A 32 29.39 -30.57 11.54
CA ALA A 32 29.93 -29.28 11.12
C ALA A 32 28.79 -28.23 11.20
N PRO A 33 29.08 -26.97 11.53
CA PRO A 33 28.06 -25.94 11.52
C PRO A 33 27.39 -25.95 10.14
N ALA A 34 26.12 -26.33 10.10
CA ALA A 34 25.35 -26.39 8.86
C ALA A 34 25.55 -25.07 8.14
N SER A 35 26.11 -25.15 6.93
CA SER A 35 26.38 -24.00 6.09
C SER A 35 25.11 -23.15 6.00
N ASP A 36 25.24 -21.84 6.19
CA ASP A 36 24.19 -20.80 6.08
C ASP A 36 23.59 -20.70 4.64
N CYS A 37 23.60 -21.79 3.86
CA CYS A 37 23.26 -21.86 2.43
C CYS A 37 22.41 -23.08 2.02
N GLU A 38 22.04 -24.00 2.93
CA GLU A 38 21.17 -25.13 2.56
C GLU A 38 19.68 -24.72 2.63
N PRO A 39 18.89 -24.84 1.54
CA PRO A 39 17.47 -24.54 1.57
C PRO A 39 16.72 -25.56 2.44
N THR A 40 15.66 -25.12 3.12
CA THR A 40 14.86 -26.02 3.95
C THR A 40 14.13 -27.06 3.11
N LEU A 41 13.88 -28.25 3.67
CA LEU A 41 13.10 -29.31 3.00
C LEU A 41 11.73 -28.79 2.54
N ASP A 42 11.03 -28.08 3.41
CA ASP A 42 9.72 -27.49 3.11
C ASP A 42 9.77 -26.49 1.95
N PHE A 43 10.82 -25.67 1.86
CA PHE A 43 11.00 -24.74 0.75
C PHE A 43 11.12 -25.50 -0.58
N GLU A 44 12.03 -26.48 -0.65
CA GLU A 44 12.28 -27.23 -1.88
C GLU A 44 11.09 -28.09 -2.31
N VAL A 45 10.34 -28.66 -1.35
CA VAL A 45 9.09 -29.39 -1.64
C VAL A 45 8.03 -28.44 -2.18
N THR A 46 7.81 -27.28 -1.54
CA THR A 46 6.82 -26.30 -2.00
C THR A 46 7.16 -25.74 -3.37
N ARG A 47 8.46 -25.48 -3.63
CA ARG A 47 8.93 -25.00 -4.94
C ARG A 47 8.60 -25.98 -6.06
N ARG A 48 8.87 -27.28 -5.85
CA ARG A 48 8.54 -28.33 -6.83
C ARG A 48 7.03 -28.52 -6.99
N LEU A 49 6.26 -28.43 -5.90
CA LEU A 49 4.78 -28.47 -5.98
C LEU A 49 4.24 -27.33 -6.83
N LEU A 50 4.73 -26.11 -6.63
CA LEU A 50 4.36 -24.95 -7.42
C LEU A 50 4.67 -25.16 -8.91
N GLU A 51 5.86 -25.68 -9.24
CA GLU A 51 6.27 -25.97 -10.62
C GLU A 51 5.36 -27.01 -11.29
N THR A 52 5.07 -28.11 -10.60
CA THR A 52 4.17 -29.16 -11.09
C THR A 52 2.74 -28.62 -11.24
N ASN A 53 2.20 -27.97 -10.23
CA ASN A 53 0.85 -27.42 -10.24
C ASN A 53 0.68 -26.36 -11.34
N LEU A 54 1.72 -25.56 -11.63
CA LEU A 54 1.68 -24.58 -12.71
C LEU A 54 1.57 -25.26 -14.08
N ARG A 55 2.34 -26.33 -14.28
CA ARG A 55 2.29 -27.15 -15.50
C ARG A 55 0.93 -27.85 -15.66
N ASP A 56 0.41 -28.42 -14.58
CA ASP A 56 -0.88 -29.10 -14.59
C ASP A 56 -2.04 -28.14 -14.84
N THR A 57 -1.97 -26.94 -14.26
CA THR A 57 -2.93 -25.86 -14.51
C THR A 57 -2.90 -25.43 -15.98
N TYR A 58 -1.71 -25.32 -16.58
CA TYR A 58 -1.61 -25.07 -18.02
C TYR A 58 -2.25 -26.17 -18.86
N PHE A 59 -1.98 -27.45 -18.57
CA PHE A 59 -2.57 -28.56 -19.31
C PHE A 59 -4.08 -28.65 -19.12
N PHE A 60 -4.58 -28.37 -17.91
CA PHE A 60 -6.01 -28.28 -17.62
C PHE A 60 -6.70 -27.29 -18.56
N PHE A 61 -6.23 -26.04 -18.64
CA PHE A 61 -6.82 -25.05 -19.55
C PHE A 61 -6.62 -25.42 -21.02
N SER A 62 -5.43 -25.89 -21.40
CA SER A 62 -5.11 -26.26 -22.79
C SER A 62 -6.05 -27.36 -23.30
N ASN A 63 -6.29 -28.40 -22.50
CA ASN A 63 -7.13 -29.53 -22.89
C ASN A 63 -8.60 -29.12 -23.02
N HIS A 64 -9.14 -28.35 -22.07
CA HIS A 64 -10.53 -27.88 -22.15
C HIS A 64 -10.76 -26.88 -23.30
N LEU A 65 -9.80 -26.00 -23.59
CA LEU A 65 -9.88 -25.11 -24.75
C LEU A 65 -9.82 -25.86 -26.09
N LYS A 66 -9.00 -26.91 -26.18
CA LYS A 66 -8.97 -27.79 -27.37
C LYS A 66 -10.30 -28.54 -27.54
N GLN A 67 -10.87 -29.06 -26.46
CA GLN A 67 -12.18 -29.71 -26.50
C GLN A 67 -13.24 -28.74 -27.01
N LEU A 68 -13.30 -27.51 -26.45
CA LEU A 68 -14.19 -26.44 -26.90
C LEU A 68 -14.05 -26.08 -28.38
N TYR A 69 -12.81 -26.07 -28.90
CA TYR A 69 -12.56 -25.80 -30.31
C TYR A 69 -12.95 -26.97 -31.22
N SER A 70 -12.74 -28.20 -30.74
CA SER A 70 -12.99 -29.43 -31.50
C SER A 70 -14.44 -29.93 -31.44
N SER A 71 -15.22 -29.53 -30.43
CA SER A 71 -16.58 -30.04 -30.24
C SER A 71 -17.57 -29.35 -31.17
N LYS A 72 -18.32 -30.14 -31.96
CA LYS A 72 -19.53 -29.65 -32.67
C LYS A 72 -20.65 -29.28 -31.69
N THR A 73 -20.62 -29.82 -30.48
CA THR A 73 -21.54 -29.53 -29.38
C THR A 73 -21.06 -28.30 -28.61
N LYS A 74 -21.95 -27.32 -28.42
CA LYS A 74 -21.71 -26.16 -27.56
C LYS A 74 -21.58 -26.65 -26.11
N MET A 75 -20.53 -26.22 -25.41
CA MET A 75 -20.42 -26.38 -23.96
C MET A 75 -21.64 -25.73 -23.30
N ASN A 76 -22.33 -26.47 -22.44
CA ASN A 76 -23.47 -25.93 -21.73
C ASN A 76 -22.99 -25.00 -20.59
N GLN A 77 -23.92 -24.25 -20.00
CA GLN A 77 -23.58 -23.27 -18.98
C GLN A 77 -23.03 -23.91 -17.69
N GLU A 78 -23.49 -25.10 -17.34
CA GLU A 78 -23.06 -25.82 -16.13
C GLU A 78 -21.60 -26.29 -16.25
N ASP A 79 -21.26 -26.93 -17.37
CA ASP A 79 -19.90 -27.37 -17.68
C ASP A 79 -18.92 -26.19 -17.69
N PHE A 80 -19.34 -25.05 -18.26
CA PHE A 80 -18.54 -23.83 -18.27
C PHE A 80 -18.29 -23.29 -16.85
N ASN A 81 -19.34 -23.25 -16.03
CA ASN A 81 -19.23 -22.79 -14.64
C ASN A 81 -18.33 -23.72 -13.82
N ASN A 82 -18.42 -25.04 -14.04
CA ASN A 82 -17.57 -26.03 -13.38
C ASN A 82 -16.10 -25.86 -13.79
N LEU A 83 -15.82 -25.70 -15.08
CA LEU A 83 -14.50 -25.41 -15.62
C LEU A 83 -13.91 -24.12 -15.01
N GLN A 84 -14.71 -23.06 -14.92
CA GLN A 84 -14.29 -21.79 -14.32
C GLN A 84 -13.97 -21.94 -12.83
N LYS A 85 -14.80 -22.70 -12.09
CA LYS A 85 -14.63 -22.94 -10.66
C LYS A 85 -13.35 -23.73 -10.38
N GLU A 86 -13.14 -24.84 -11.08
CA GLU A 86 -11.92 -25.66 -10.91
C GLU A 86 -10.67 -24.88 -11.35
N GLY A 87 -10.76 -24.13 -12.46
CA GLY A 87 -9.67 -23.26 -12.91
C GLY A 87 -9.29 -22.20 -11.86
N ALA A 88 -10.27 -21.58 -11.21
CA ALA A 88 -10.02 -20.61 -10.15
C ALA A 88 -9.41 -21.27 -8.91
N GLU A 89 -9.89 -22.44 -8.51
CA GLU A 89 -9.33 -23.20 -7.38
C GLU A 89 -7.86 -23.55 -7.60
N ARG A 90 -7.50 -24.03 -8.80
CA ARG A 90 -6.11 -24.29 -9.19
C ARG A 90 -5.22 -23.05 -9.05
N VAL A 91 -5.70 -21.89 -9.54
CA VAL A 91 -4.95 -20.63 -9.41
C VAL A 91 -4.78 -20.20 -7.96
N ARG A 92 -5.80 -20.36 -7.12
CA ARG A 92 -5.72 -20.02 -5.69
C ARG A 92 -4.75 -20.95 -4.93
N VAL A 93 -4.68 -22.23 -5.28
CA VAL A 93 -3.66 -23.16 -4.73
C VAL A 93 -2.25 -22.69 -5.11
N LEU A 94 -2.03 -22.29 -6.37
CA LEU A 94 -0.74 -21.73 -6.79
C LEU A 94 -0.37 -20.45 -6.02
N GLN A 95 -1.35 -19.58 -5.77
CA GLN A 95 -1.16 -18.37 -4.96
C GLN A 95 -0.82 -18.70 -3.51
N TYR A 96 -1.46 -19.72 -2.94
CA TYR A 96 -1.14 -20.21 -1.61
C TYR A 96 0.29 -20.76 -1.53
N ASP A 97 0.72 -21.57 -2.49
CA ASP A 97 2.09 -22.12 -2.52
C ASP A 97 3.14 -21.01 -2.69
N LEU A 98 2.85 -20.00 -3.53
CA LEU A 98 3.69 -18.80 -3.64
C LEU A 98 3.78 -18.02 -2.33
N TRP A 99 2.64 -17.82 -1.65
CA TRP A 99 2.62 -17.18 -0.34
C TRP A 99 3.42 -18.03 0.66
N ARG A 100 3.24 -19.35 0.67
CA ARG A 100 3.94 -20.29 1.55
C ARG A 100 5.46 -20.19 1.33
N LEU A 101 5.93 -20.20 0.09
CA LEU A 101 7.34 -19.96 -0.26
C LEU A 101 7.85 -18.62 0.27
N SER A 102 7.06 -17.55 0.16
CA SER A 102 7.43 -16.25 0.71
C SER A 102 7.62 -16.29 2.23
N GLN A 103 6.93 -17.19 2.95
CA GLN A 103 7.08 -17.35 4.39
C GLN A 103 8.20 -18.32 4.79
N MET A 104 8.60 -19.26 3.92
CA MET A 104 9.35 -20.47 4.27
C MET A 104 10.88 -20.41 4.20
N GLY A 105 11.47 -19.30 3.78
CA GLY A 105 12.94 -19.13 3.76
C GLY A 105 13.58 -18.92 5.14
N GLY A 106 13.09 -19.55 6.22
CA GLY A 106 13.67 -19.47 7.56
C GLY A 106 13.82 -18.03 8.10
N LYS A 107 15.07 -17.58 8.32
CA LYS A 107 15.45 -16.22 8.73
C LYS A 107 14.80 -15.14 7.83
N GLU A 108 14.35 -15.45 6.61
CA GLU A 108 13.75 -14.52 5.65
C GLU A 108 12.41 -13.91 6.09
N GLY A 109 11.52 -14.68 6.73
CA GLY A 109 10.25 -14.15 7.25
C GLY A 109 10.48 -13.14 8.37
N SER A 110 11.35 -13.49 9.32
CA SER A 110 11.82 -12.58 10.37
C SER A 110 12.68 -11.43 9.82
N TRP A 111 13.44 -11.67 8.75
CA TRP A 111 14.29 -10.66 8.11
C TRP A 111 13.44 -9.59 7.45
N ARG A 112 12.38 -9.92 6.72
CA ARG A 112 11.49 -8.91 6.13
C ARG A 112 10.90 -8.01 7.20
N LYS A 113 10.45 -8.59 8.32
CA LYS A 113 9.92 -7.81 9.44
C LYS A 113 10.97 -6.88 10.04
N ARG A 114 12.15 -7.41 10.37
CA ARG A 114 13.26 -6.63 10.92
C ARG A 114 13.73 -5.54 9.97
N GLU A 115 13.97 -5.87 8.71
CA GLU A 115 14.43 -4.91 7.69
C GLU A 115 13.38 -3.82 7.43
N ALA A 116 12.08 -4.15 7.46
CA ALA A 116 11.01 -3.15 7.36
C ALA A 116 10.98 -2.21 8.56
N GLU A 117 11.18 -2.73 9.78
CA GLU A 117 11.31 -1.96 11.01
C GLU A 117 12.54 -1.04 10.95
N ASP A 118 13.71 -1.60 10.64
CA ASP A 118 15.00 -0.89 10.55
C ASP A 118 14.95 0.24 9.49
N LEU A 119 14.50 -0.06 8.26
CA LEU A 119 14.37 0.95 7.21
C LEU A 119 13.35 2.04 7.60
N SER A 120 12.23 1.66 8.20
CA SER A 120 11.24 2.66 8.62
C SER A 120 11.79 3.54 9.73
N GLU A 121 12.46 2.96 10.73
CA GLU A 121 13.09 3.71 11.81
C GLU A 121 14.14 4.68 11.28
N GLU A 122 15.04 4.21 10.40
CA GLU A 122 16.06 5.04 9.77
C GLU A 122 15.45 6.27 9.06
N VAL A 123 14.37 6.07 8.30
CA VAL A 123 13.69 7.17 7.61
C VAL A 123 12.94 8.08 8.58
N GLN A 124 12.26 7.54 9.58
CA GLN A 124 11.57 8.35 10.59
C GLN A 124 12.56 9.21 11.40
N GLN A 125 13.75 8.69 11.72
CA GLN A 125 14.82 9.45 12.38
C GLN A 125 15.32 10.59 11.48
N ARG A 126 15.50 10.37 10.18
CA ARG A 126 15.88 11.44 9.22
C ARG A 126 14.80 12.53 9.14
N LEU A 127 13.53 12.14 9.02
CA LEU A 127 12.40 13.09 9.00
C LEU A 127 12.31 13.88 10.31
N HIS A 128 12.52 13.20 11.44
CA HIS A 128 12.56 13.85 12.75
C HIS A 128 13.69 14.88 12.83
N ARG A 129 14.93 14.52 12.46
CA ARG A 129 16.07 15.46 12.46
C ARG A 129 15.82 16.67 11.56
N LEU A 130 15.31 16.46 10.34
CA LEU A 130 14.94 17.53 9.42
C LEU A 130 13.91 18.50 10.02
N GLN A 131 12.92 17.96 10.72
CA GLN A 131 11.85 18.76 11.30
C GLN A 131 12.24 19.45 12.61
N HIS A 132 13.25 18.98 13.34
CA HIS A 132 13.62 19.49 14.65
C HIS A 132 15.03 20.10 14.66
N PRO A 133 15.27 21.23 13.97
CA PRO A 133 16.56 21.90 14.00
C PRO A 133 16.85 22.44 15.41
N HIS A 134 18.13 22.51 15.78
CA HIS A 134 18.57 23.07 17.05
C HIS A 134 18.22 24.56 17.19
N ASN A 135 18.27 25.33 16.09
CA ASN A 135 17.92 26.74 16.09
C ASN A 135 16.91 27.04 14.97
N CYS A 136 15.64 27.19 15.35
CA CYS A 136 14.58 27.50 14.39
C CYS A 136 14.78 28.88 13.73
N ALA A 137 15.39 29.85 14.39
CA ALA A 137 15.55 31.20 13.84
C ALA A 137 16.44 31.19 12.59
N THR A 138 17.47 30.34 12.55
CA THR A 138 18.42 30.23 11.43
C THR A 138 18.09 29.10 10.45
N ALA A 139 17.28 28.11 10.85
CA ALA A 139 16.92 26.98 10.01
C ALA A 139 16.33 27.41 8.66
N LYS A 140 16.74 26.72 7.59
CA LYS A 140 16.13 26.86 6.27
C LYS A 140 14.76 26.18 6.29
N LYS A 141 13.74 26.88 5.79
CA LYS A 141 12.34 26.46 5.88
C LYS A 141 11.72 26.33 4.50
N LEU A 142 10.79 25.39 4.36
CA LEU A 142 9.89 25.28 3.23
C LEU A 142 8.47 25.50 3.75
N PHE A 143 7.84 26.56 3.28
CA PHE A 143 6.49 26.93 3.66
C PHE A 143 5.48 26.33 2.69
N CYS A 144 4.49 25.62 3.23
CA CYS A 144 3.42 24.98 2.48
C CYS A 144 2.05 25.38 3.04
N ASN A 145 1.14 25.75 2.15
CA ASN A 145 -0.27 25.96 2.49
C ASN A 145 -1.07 24.67 2.27
N LEU A 146 -2.05 24.44 3.14
CA LEU A 146 -3.12 23.47 2.88
C LEU A 146 -3.97 23.96 1.70
N GLU A 147 -4.21 23.09 0.73
CA GLU A 147 -5.00 23.45 -0.45
C GLU A 147 -6.49 23.56 -0.12
N VAL A 148 -7.06 24.75 -0.26
CA VAL A 148 -8.45 25.02 0.14
C VAL A 148 -9.46 24.41 -0.86
N GLY A 149 -9.05 24.18 -2.11
CA GLY A 149 -9.93 23.78 -3.22
C GLY A 149 -10.26 22.29 -3.37
N CYS A 150 -9.85 21.42 -2.44
CA CYS A 150 -10.11 19.97 -2.56
C CYS A 150 -10.36 19.29 -1.21
N GLY A 151 -10.81 18.02 -1.24
CA GLY A 151 -11.11 17.23 -0.03
C GLY A 151 -9.88 16.70 0.71
N PHE A 152 -10.10 16.11 1.89
CA PHE A 152 -9.08 15.64 2.84
C PHE A 152 -7.92 14.86 2.20
N GLY A 153 -8.21 13.82 1.41
CA GLY A 153 -7.14 13.02 0.77
C GLY A 153 -6.23 13.84 -0.16
N CYS A 154 -6.80 14.80 -0.91
CA CYS A 154 -6.01 15.68 -1.78
C CYS A 154 -5.17 16.68 -0.97
N GLN A 155 -5.73 17.25 0.09
CA GLN A 155 -4.98 18.10 1.03
C GLN A 155 -3.86 17.35 1.75
N PHE A 156 -4.06 16.06 2.05
CA PHE A 156 -3.03 15.24 2.68
C PHE A 156 -1.91 14.90 1.70
N HIS A 157 -2.24 14.53 0.46
CA HIS A 157 -1.24 14.35 -0.61
C HIS A 157 -0.44 15.62 -0.88
N ARG A 158 -1.06 16.80 -0.69
CA ARG A 158 -0.35 18.09 -0.80
C ARG A 158 0.75 18.21 0.24
N LEU A 159 0.42 17.91 1.49
CA LEU A 159 1.39 17.91 2.59
C LEU A 159 2.52 16.92 2.33
N ILE A 160 2.21 15.73 1.85
CA ILE A 160 3.21 14.72 1.49
C ILE A 160 4.19 15.29 0.45
N HIS A 161 3.71 15.89 -0.64
CA HIS A 161 4.61 16.45 -1.66
C HIS A 161 5.42 17.64 -1.15
N CYS A 162 4.81 18.51 -0.35
CA CYS A 162 5.54 19.59 0.32
C CYS A 162 6.65 19.03 1.22
N PHE A 163 6.36 17.99 1.99
CA PHE A 163 7.32 17.38 2.91
C PHE A 163 8.43 16.65 2.16
N MET A 164 8.11 15.96 1.07
CA MET A 164 9.10 15.38 0.19
C MET A 164 9.99 16.47 -0.40
N ALA A 165 9.44 17.54 -0.98
CA ALA A 165 10.23 18.66 -1.50
C ALA A 165 11.12 19.30 -0.41
N ALA A 166 10.61 19.42 0.81
CA ALA A 166 11.36 19.92 1.97
C ALA A 166 12.54 19.01 2.32
N TYR A 167 12.31 17.69 2.35
CA TYR A 167 13.35 16.67 2.54
C TYR A 167 14.44 16.75 1.46
N GLY A 168 14.05 16.81 0.18
CA GLY A 168 14.98 16.89 -0.94
C GLY A 168 15.80 18.18 -1.00
N LYS A 169 15.35 19.25 -0.34
CA LYS A 169 16.06 20.54 -0.25
C LYS A 169 16.68 20.79 1.13
N ASN A 170 16.65 19.81 2.03
CA ASN A 170 17.09 19.94 3.42
C ASN A 170 16.52 21.20 4.12
N ARG A 171 15.20 21.33 4.07
CA ARG A 171 14.45 22.44 4.67
C ARG A 171 13.41 21.90 5.64
N THR A 172 13.29 22.50 6.82
CA THR A 172 12.21 22.20 7.76
C THR A 172 10.87 22.62 7.14
N LEU A 173 9.92 21.69 7.07
CA LEU A 173 8.57 21.95 6.60
C LEU A 173 7.81 22.77 7.64
N ILE A 174 7.25 23.90 7.19
CA ILE A 174 6.33 24.74 7.94
C ILE A 174 4.99 24.76 7.22
N VAL A 175 3.92 24.51 7.97
CA VAL A 175 2.55 24.50 7.45
C VAL A 175 1.71 25.49 8.23
N ASN A 176 0.97 26.33 7.52
CA ASN A 176 -0.09 27.12 8.14
C ASN A 176 -1.42 26.37 8.01
N SER A 177 -1.91 25.83 9.12
CA SER A 177 -3.20 25.14 9.21
C SER A 177 -4.31 25.97 9.86
N ALA A 178 -4.04 27.22 10.25
CA ALA A 178 -5.07 28.07 10.83
C ALA A 178 -6.22 28.31 9.83
N GLY A 179 -7.47 28.22 10.29
CA GLY A 179 -8.64 28.36 9.43
C GLY A 179 -8.83 27.19 8.46
N TRP A 180 -8.25 26.02 8.75
CA TRP A 180 -8.45 24.83 7.93
C TRP A 180 -9.92 24.43 7.90
N ARG A 181 -10.44 24.19 6.69
CA ARG A 181 -11.86 23.90 6.45
C ARG A 181 -12.40 22.70 7.24
N TYR A 182 -11.56 21.72 7.57
CA TYR A 182 -11.97 20.55 8.37
C TYR A 182 -11.90 20.77 9.87
N SER A 183 -11.01 21.64 10.35
CA SER A 183 -10.93 22.05 11.76
C SER A 183 -10.37 23.47 11.81
N PRO A 184 -11.19 24.48 12.18
CA PRO A 184 -10.73 25.88 12.28
C PRO A 184 -9.54 26.06 13.22
N ASN A 185 -9.43 25.20 14.24
CA ASN A 185 -8.34 25.15 15.21
C ASN A 185 -7.03 24.58 14.63
N GLY A 186 -7.06 24.03 13.42
CA GLY A 186 -5.89 23.62 12.67
C GLY A 186 -5.56 22.13 12.76
N TRP A 187 -4.31 21.81 12.42
CA TRP A 187 -3.80 20.44 12.29
C TRP A 187 -3.72 19.73 13.65
N GLU A 188 -3.33 20.48 14.67
CA GLU A 188 -3.04 20.00 16.02
C GLU A 188 -4.27 19.48 16.75
N THR A 189 -5.48 19.74 16.24
CA THR A 189 -6.74 19.16 16.72
C THR A 189 -6.72 17.63 16.68
N VAL A 190 -6.09 17.04 15.64
CA VAL A 190 -6.11 15.59 15.40
C VAL A 190 -4.71 14.98 15.41
N PHE A 191 -3.74 15.70 14.87
CA PHE A 191 -2.39 15.21 14.65
C PHE A 191 -1.39 15.96 15.54
N GLN A 192 -0.23 15.36 15.78
CA GLN A 192 0.90 16.00 16.43
C GLN A 192 1.49 17.09 15.52
N PRO A 193 2.10 18.14 16.08
CA PRO A 193 2.71 19.19 15.28
C PRO A 193 3.79 18.63 14.35
N PHE A 194 4.03 19.35 13.24
CA PHE A 194 5.07 18.98 12.28
C PHE A 194 6.48 19.03 12.89
N SER A 195 6.69 19.89 13.89
CA SER A 195 7.93 20.10 14.62
C SER A 195 7.63 20.56 16.04
N GLU A 196 8.40 20.06 17.00
CA GLU A 196 8.39 20.50 18.41
C GLU A 196 9.34 21.69 18.65
N THR A 197 10.39 21.85 17.83
CA THR A 197 11.42 22.89 18.04
C THR A 197 11.34 24.04 17.03
N CYS A 198 10.58 23.88 15.94
CA CYS A 198 10.51 24.89 14.89
C CYS A 198 9.12 25.04 14.27
N THR A 199 8.31 25.88 14.90
CA THR A 199 6.96 26.27 14.45
C THR A 199 6.91 27.73 13.98
N ASN A 200 7.90 28.55 14.36
CA ASN A 200 7.95 29.96 14.03
C ASN A 200 8.43 30.21 12.60
N PHE A 201 7.73 31.07 11.86
CA PHE A 201 8.16 31.55 10.55
C PHE A 201 7.78 33.03 10.35
N SER A 202 8.58 33.73 9.56
CA SER A 202 8.31 35.10 9.16
C SER A 202 7.83 35.14 7.72
N MET A 203 6.67 35.77 7.51
CA MET A 203 6.11 36.00 6.17
C MET A 203 6.79 37.15 5.41
N LYS A 204 7.64 37.94 6.09
CA LYS A 204 8.21 39.18 5.51
C LYS A 204 9.26 38.90 4.41
N ASN A 205 10.01 37.81 4.51
CA ASN A 205 11.12 37.48 3.60
C ASN A 205 10.94 36.10 2.94
N ILE A 206 9.75 35.83 2.39
CA ILE A 206 9.47 34.57 1.71
C ILE A 206 9.83 34.66 0.23
N THR A 207 10.65 33.75 -0.26
CA THR A 207 10.95 33.62 -1.69
C THR A 207 10.09 32.52 -2.31
N ASN A 208 9.60 32.70 -3.53
CA ASN A 208 8.89 31.65 -4.23
C ASN A 208 9.84 30.53 -4.67
N TRP A 209 9.32 29.30 -4.75
CA TRP A 209 10.04 28.15 -5.32
C TRP A 209 10.63 28.46 -6.71
N PRO A 210 11.85 27.97 -7.02
CA PRO A 210 12.70 27.08 -6.21
C PRO A 210 13.53 27.78 -5.14
N GLY A 211 13.54 29.11 -5.10
CA GLY A 211 14.46 29.90 -4.30
C GLY A 211 15.92 29.70 -4.71
N THR A 212 16.84 30.27 -3.92
CA THR A 212 18.29 30.08 -4.06
C THR A 212 18.85 29.33 -2.85
N SER A 213 20.16 29.06 -2.84
CA SER A 213 20.87 28.53 -1.66
C SER A 213 20.69 29.41 -0.44
N ASP A 214 20.60 30.73 -0.63
CA ASP A 214 20.62 31.73 0.44
C ASP A 214 19.21 32.07 0.93
N SER A 215 18.18 31.68 0.18
CA SER A 215 16.79 31.80 0.59
C SER A 215 16.55 31.07 1.91
N GLN A 216 16.24 31.81 2.98
CA GLN A 216 15.93 31.19 4.27
C GLN A 216 14.59 30.45 4.23
N THR A 217 13.52 31.10 3.77
CA THR A 217 12.18 30.51 3.67
C THR A 217 11.70 30.49 2.23
N VAL A 218 11.38 29.30 1.72
CA VAL A 218 10.87 29.12 0.35
C VAL A 218 9.40 28.71 0.38
N ARG A 219 8.54 29.43 -0.34
CA ARG A 219 7.11 29.09 -0.50
C ARG A 219 6.95 28.06 -1.61
N PHE A 220 6.35 26.92 -1.28
CA PHE A 220 6.07 25.86 -2.25
C PHE A 220 4.76 26.12 -3.02
N PRO A 221 4.76 26.07 -4.36
CA PRO A 221 3.62 26.46 -5.20
C PRO A 221 2.57 25.34 -5.25
N PRO A 222 1.28 25.65 -5.51
CA PRO A 222 0.21 24.67 -5.73
C PRO A 222 0.54 23.56 -6.75
N PHE A 223 -0.18 22.43 -6.70
CA PHE A 223 0.13 21.24 -7.53
C PHE A 223 0.29 21.53 -9.03
N TYR A 224 -0.54 22.41 -9.58
CA TYR A 224 -0.59 22.74 -11.01
C TYR A 224 0.50 23.73 -11.45
N THR A 225 1.24 24.33 -10.52
CA THR A 225 2.20 25.40 -10.80
C THR A 225 3.61 25.08 -10.30
N ILE A 226 3.89 23.81 -9.97
CA ILE A 226 5.21 23.36 -9.54
C ILE A 226 6.18 23.38 -10.72
N ILE A 227 6.99 24.44 -10.79
CA ILE A 227 8.05 24.62 -11.79
C ILE A 227 9.29 25.22 -11.10
N PRO A 228 10.48 24.62 -11.22
CA PRO A 228 10.74 23.29 -11.79
C PRO A 228 10.19 22.18 -10.87
N MET A 229 9.92 21.01 -11.45
CA MET A 229 9.49 19.84 -10.68
C MET A 229 10.65 19.32 -9.82
N PRO A 230 10.46 19.08 -8.50
CA PRO A 230 11.49 18.48 -7.67
C PRO A 230 11.84 17.07 -8.16
N GLU A 231 13.13 16.73 -8.17
CA GLU A 231 13.57 15.42 -8.63
C GLU A 231 13.08 14.28 -7.74
N ASN A 232 12.79 14.58 -6.48
CA ASN A 232 12.46 13.63 -5.43
C ASN A 232 10.94 13.47 -5.22
N MET A 233 10.14 13.86 -6.22
CA MET A 233 8.71 13.59 -6.21
C MET A 233 8.40 12.10 -6.38
N PRO A 234 7.26 11.60 -5.84
CA PRO A 234 6.84 10.22 -6.04
C PRO A 234 6.79 9.87 -7.54
N LEU A 235 7.16 8.68 -8.00
CA LEU A 235 7.47 7.48 -7.22
C LEU A 235 8.98 7.28 -6.98
N ALA A 236 9.79 8.35 -7.05
CA ALA A 236 11.22 8.23 -6.87
C ALA A 236 11.61 7.89 -5.42
N ILE A 237 12.66 7.09 -5.26
CA ILE A 237 13.22 6.69 -3.97
C ILE A 237 14.68 7.14 -3.81
N PRO A 238 15.17 7.32 -2.57
CA PRO A 238 16.57 7.69 -2.32
C PRO A 238 17.55 6.57 -2.71
N LYS A 239 18.65 6.92 -3.38
CA LYS A 239 19.67 5.96 -3.85
C LYS A 239 20.32 5.15 -2.74
N ASP A 240 20.59 5.77 -1.60
CA ASP A 240 21.27 5.17 -0.46
C ASP A 240 20.49 3.99 0.16
N ILE A 241 19.15 4.07 0.22
CA ILE A 241 18.30 2.96 0.70
C ILE A 241 17.72 2.09 -0.42
N SER A 242 17.89 2.48 -1.68
CA SER A 242 17.20 1.86 -2.83
C SER A 242 17.38 0.35 -2.93
N LYS A 243 18.62 -0.16 -2.79
CA LYS A 243 18.90 -1.61 -2.90
C LYS A 243 18.20 -2.41 -1.80
N ARG A 244 18.21 -1.90 -0.58
CA ARG A 244 17.54 -2.51 0.59
C ARG A 244 16.03 -2.55 0.37
N LEU A 245 15.46 -1.40 -0.03
CA LEU A 245 14.03 -1.27 -0.23
C LEU A 245 13.50 -2.08 -1.43
N ILE A 246 14.23 -2.13 -2.54
CA ILE A 246 13.87 -2.95 -3.71
C ILE A 246 13.87 -4.45 -3.36
N ARG A 247 14.80 -4.88 -2.48
CA ARG A 247 14.83 -6.26 -1.98
C ARG A 247 13.67 -6.58 -1.05
N LEU A 248 13.24 -5.59 -0.26
CA LEU A 248 12.19 -5.77 0.74
C LEU A 248 10.77 -5.70 0.16
N HIS A 249 10.49 -4.71 -0.70
CA HIS A 249 9.13 -4.26 -0.97
C HIS A 249 8.79 -4.26 -2.47
N GLY A 250 7.67 -4.91 -2.86
CA GLY A 250 7.25 -5.02 -4.26
C GLY A 250 6.88 -3.69 -4.94
N ARG A 251 6.68 -2.62 -4.17
CA ARG A 251 6.46 -1.24 -4.67
C ARG A 251 7.22 -0.18 -3.86
N PRO A 252 8.53 0.00 -4.09
CA PRO A 252 9.40 0.87 -3.28
C PRO A 252 8.93 2.33 -3.18
N GLY A 253 8.46 2.92 -4.29
CA GLY A 253 7.99 4.30 -4.30
C GLY A 253 6.77 4.55 -3.41
N VAL A 254 5.87 3.57 -3.31
CA VAL A 254 4.68 3.66 -2.43
C VAL A 254 5.10 3.54 -0.97
N TRP A 255 6.03 2.63 -0.66
CA TRP A 255 6.58 2.52 0.69
C TRP A 255 7.26 3.82 1.12
N TRP A 256 8.00 4.47 0.22
CA TRP A 256 8.64 5.76 0.48
C TRP A 256 7.62 6.85 0.80
N VAL A 257 6.55 6.97 0.01
CA VAL A 257 5.40 7.83 0.33
C VAL A 257 4.80 7.49 1.69
N GLY A 258 4.65 6.20 1.99
CA GLY A 258 4.17 5.69 3.28
C GLY A 258 4.97 6.19 4.49
N GLN A 259 6.28 6.48 4.35
CA GLN A 259 7.07 7.04 5.46
C GLN A 259 6.69 8.49 5.79
N PHE A 260 6.34 9.31 4.78
CA PHE A 260 5.82 10.65 5.01
C PHE A 260 4.41 10.58 5.61
N VAL A 261 3.58 9.65 5.12
CA VAL A 261 2.27 9.36 5.73
C VAL A 261 2.44 9.01 7.20
N LYS A 262 3.37 8.11 7.56
CA LYS A 262 3.66 7.70 8.95
C LYS A 262 3.98 8.88 9.86
N TYR A 263 4.84 9.80 9.41
CA TYR A 263 5.23 10.97 10.19
C TYR A 263 4.06 11.95 10.39
N LEU A 264 3.27 12.17 9.33
CA LEU A 264 2.11 13.06 9.37
C LEU A 264 0.94 12.47 10.17
N PHE A 265 0.75 11.15 10.14
CA PHE A 265 -0.31 10.44 10.88
C PHE A 265 0.01 10.18 12.37
N ARG A 266 0.95 10.93 12.96
CA ARG A 266 1.18 10.90 14.40
C ARG A 266 -0.02 11.53 15.11
N PHE A 267 -0.92 10.72 15.63
CA PHE A 267 -2.13 11.21 16.30
C PHE A 267 -1.84 11.85 17.66
N GLN A 268 -2.68 12.82 18.04
CA GLN A 268 -2.76 13.31 19.42
C GLN A 268 -3.19 12.20 20.39
N PRO A 269 -2.82 12.28 21.68
CA PRO A 269 -3.12 11.23 22.67
C PRO A 269 -4.62 10.91 22.81
N ASN A 270 -5.48 11.93 22.84
CA ASN A 270 -6.94 11.79 22.90
C ASN A 270 -7.50 11.04 21.67
N ILE A 271 -6.98 11.32 20.47
CA ILE A 271 -7.36 10.63 19.23
C ILE A 271 -6.90 9.17 19.26
N LYS A 272 -5.67 8.89 19.73
CA LYS A 272 -5.19 7.49 19.90
C LYS A 272 -6.10 6.70 20.84
N GLU A 273 -6.50 7.28 21.95
CA GLU A 273 -7.39 6.64 22.91
C GLU A 273 -8.78 6.39 22.30
N MET A 274 -9.33 7.39 21.61
CA MET A 274 -10.61 7.27 20.89
C MET A 274 -10.56 6.14 19.84
N LEU A 275 -9.50 6.06 19.03
CA LEU A 275 -9.34 4.99 18.03
C LEU A 275 -9.26 3.60 18.69
N LYS A 276 -8.53 3.47 19.81
CA LYS A 276 -8.46 2.22 20.59
C LYS A 276 -9.81 1.81 21.17
N LYS A 277 -10.59 2.76 21.72
CA LYS A 277 -11.96 2.51 22.19
C LYS A 277 -12.85 2.09 21.03
N LYS A 278 -12.73 2.75 19.87
CA LYS A 278 -13.49 2.44 18.67
C LYS A 278 -13.19 1.03 18.16
N GLU A 279 -11.91 0.65 18.09
CA GLU A 279 -11.44 -0.68 17.67
C GLU A 279 -12.11 -1.80 18.48
N LYS A 280 -12.17 -1.64 19.81
CA LYS A 280 -12.89 -2.56 20.70
C LYS A 280 -14.40 -2.56 20.44
N SER A 281 -15.00 -1.38 20.28
CA SER A 281 -16.46 -1.24 20.10
C SER A 281 -16.98 -1.90 18.82
N ILE A 282 -16.24 -1.77 17.71
CA ILE A 282 -16.60 -2.40 16.43
C ILE A 282 -16.12 -3.86 16.33
N GLN A 283 -15.44 -4.36 17.37
CA GLN A 283 -14.84 -5.69 17.42
C GLN A 283 -13.94 -5.96 16.20
N PHE A 284 -13.06 -5.01 15.88
CA PHE A 284 -12.13 -5.12 14.76
C PHE A 284 -11.22 -6.33 14.94
N GLN A 285 -11.28 -7.27 14.00
CA GLN A 285 -10.59 -8.55 14.08
C GLN A 285 -10.20 -9.04 12.69
N HIS A 286 -9.06 -9.70 12.60
CA HIS A 286 -8.56 -10.33 11.39
C HIS A 286 -9.07 -11.80 11.26
N PRO A 287 -9.18 -12.35 10.04
CA PRO A 287 -8.99 -11.67 8.76
C PRO A 287 -10.17 -10.74 8.43
N ILE A 288 -9.87 -9.60 7.81
CA ILE A 288 -10.84 -8.57 7.41
C ILE A 288 -10.40 -7.88 6.11
N VAL A 289 -11.35 -7.65 5.21
CA VAL A 289 -11.13 -6.91 3.96
C VAL A 289 -11.69 -5.50 4.08
N GLY A 290 -10.89 -4.49 3.77
CA GLY A 290 -11.34 -3.10 3.66
C GLY A 290 -12.06 -2.87 2.35
N VAL A 291 -13.22 -2.23 2.38
CA VAL A 291 -13.99 -1.87 1.19
C VAL A 291 -14.27 -0.38 1.24
N HIS A 292 -13.71 0.37 0.28
CA HIS A 292 -13.93 1.81 0.17
C HIS A 292 -14.73 2.14 -1.09
N VAL A 293 -16.00 2.47 -0.91
CA VAL A 293 -16.92 2.87 -1.98
C VAL A 293 -17.05 4.39 -1.99
N ARG A 294 -16.82 5.02 -3.14
CA ARG A 294 -16.87 6.48 -3.28
C ARG A 294 -17.88 6.87 -4.36
N ARG A 295 -18.96 7.60 -4.02
CA ARG A 295 -20.06 7.91 -4.96
C ARG A 295 -20.40 9.39 -5.17
N THR A 296 -20.56 10.19 -4.12
CA THR A 296 -21.38 11.43 -4.12
C THR A 296 -20.94 12.52 -5.11
N ASP A 297 -19.81 13.20 -4.88
CA ASP A 297 -19.25 14.30 -5.70
C ASP A 297 -18.32 13.83 -6.84
N LYS A 298 -18.08 12.52 -6.94
CA LYS A 298 -17.08 11.95 -7.86
C LYS A 298 -17.65 11.42 -9.18
N ARG A 299 -18.96 11.56 -9.43
CA ARG A 299 -19.61 11.07 -10.67
C ARG A 299 -19.08 11.73 -11.94
N SER A 300 -18.50 12.93 -11.85
CA SER A 300 -17.84 13.62 -12.96
C SER A 300 -16.35 13.25 -13.12
N GLU A 301 -15.70 12.73 -12.08
CA GLU A 301 -14.25 12.45 -12.06
C GLU A 301 -13.91 10.97 -12.28
N ALA A 302 -14.84 10.06 -12.00
CA ALA A 302 -14.62 8.62 -12.08
C ALA A 302 -15.88 7.87 -12.50
N LYS A 303 -15.69 6.68 -13.08
CA LYS A 303 -16.78 5.77 -13.45
C LYS A 303 -17.52 5.30 -12.20
N TYR A 304 -18.84 5.19 -12.29
CA TYR A 304 -19.65 4.58 -11.26
C TYR A 304 -19.40 3.07 -11.21
N HIS A 305 -19.13 2.53 -10.02
CA HIS A 305 -18.96 1.09 -9.78
C HIS A 305 -20.04 0.58 -8.81
N TYR A 306 -20.67 -0.54 -9.17
CA TYR A 306 -21.69 -1.19 -8.35
C TYR A 306 -21.04 -1.90 -7.15
N VAL A 307 -21.76 -2.00 -6.03
CA VAL A 307 -21.30 -2.74 -4.83
C VAL A 307 -20.89 -4.18 -5.18
N LYS A 308 -21.60 -4.79 -6.14
CA LYS A 308 -21.30 -6.15 -6.61
C LYS A 308 -19.84 -6.30 -7.07
N GLU A 309 -19.31 -5.33 -7.81
CA GLU A 309 -17.94 -5.37 -8.33
C GLU A 309 -16.92 -5.39 -7.18
N TYR A 310 -17.14 -4.61 -6.13
CA TYR A 310 -16.29 -4.63 -4.93
C TYR A 310 -16.37 -5.98 -4.23
N MET A 311 -17.59 -6.48 -4.01
CA MET A 311 -17.83 -7.70 -3.24
C MET A 311 -17.39 -8.97 -3.99
N GLU A 312 -17.34 -8.96 -5.32
CA GLU A 312 -16.72 -10.04 -6.11
C GLU A 312 -15.22 -10.20 -5.78
N GLN A 313 -14.51 -9.09 -5.58
CA GLN A 313 -13.08 -9.12 -5.20
C GLN A 313 -12.88 -9.51 -3.74
N VAL A 314 -13.81 -9.11 -2.86
CA VAL A 314 -13.85 -9.58 -1.47
C VAL A 314 -14.07 -11.10 -1.42
N GLU A 315 -15.00 -11.60 -2.22
CA GLU A 315 -15.29 -13.04 -2.32
C GLU A 315 -14.05 -13.81 -2.79
N GLU A 316 -13.36 -13.33 -3.83
CA GLU A 316 -12.15 -13.96 -4.34
C GLU A 316 -11.06 -14.07 -3.26
N TYR A 317 -10.86 -12.99 -2.48
CA TYR A 317 -9.91 -13.00 -1.36
C TYR A 317 -10.27 -14.07 -0.31
N PHE A 318 -11.53 -14.12 0.13
CA PHE A 318 -11.95 -15.10 1.14
C PHE A 318 -12.00 -16.53 0.60
N ALA A 319 -12.30 -16.72 -0.70
CA ALA A 319 -12.23 -18.03 -1.35
C ALA A 319 -10.79 -18.56 -1.35
N GLY A 320 -9.79 -17.69 -1.58
CA GLY A 320 -8.37 -18.03 -1.44
C GLY A 320 -8.01 -18.42 0.00
N LEU A 321 -8.48 -17.66 1.01
CA LEU A 321 -8.25 -18.00 2.42
C LEU A 321 -8.90 -19.32 2.86
N GLN A 322 -10.05 -19.66 2.28
CA GLN A 322 -10.79 -20.87 2.63
C GLN A 322 -10.06 -22.17 2.28
N ILE A 323 -9.13 -22.13 1.33
CA ILE A 323 -8.32 -23.30 0.95
C ILE A 323 -7.55 -23.87 2.14
N PHE A 324 -7.07 -23.02 3.05
CA PHE A 324 -6.29 -23.45 4.22
C PHE A 324 -6.97 -23.11 5.55
N ASN A 325 -8.04 -22.32 5.54
CA ASN A 325 -8.87 -22.06 6.71
C ASN A 325 -10.35 -22.18 6.34
N PRO A 326 -10.89 -23.42 6.29
CA PRO A 326 -12.28 -23.67 5.85
C PRO A 326 -13.32 -22.92 6.68
N ASN A 327 -13.04 -22.70 7.97
CA ASN A 327 -13.96 -22.07 8.93
C ASN A 327 -13.70 -20.55 9.08
N VAL A 328 -13.03 -19.92 8.12
CA VAL A 328 -12.72 -18.49 8.19
C VAL A 328 -13.99 -17.64 8.26
N THR A 329 -14.13 -16.82 9.31
CA THR A 329 -15.20 -15.83 9.40
C THR A 329 -14.92 -14.68 8.43
N ARG A 330 -15.86 -14.43 7.54
CA ARG A 330 -15.74 -13.40 6.50
C ARG A 330 -16.14 -12.03 7.04
N ARG A 331 -15.14 -11.17 7.29
CA ARG A 331 -15.34 -9.81 7.82
C ARG A 331 -15.01 -8.77 6.77
N ILE A 332 -15.80 -7.70 6.71
CA ILE A 332 -15.43 -6.50 5.95
C ILE A 332 -15.44 -5.26 6.83
N TYR A 333 -14.52 -4.33 6.57
CA TYR A 333 -14.61 -2.96 7.04
C TYR A 333 -15.11 -2.08 5.90
N LEU A 334 -16.34 -1.59 5.98
CA LEU A 334 -16.98 -0.81 4.94
C LEU A 334 -16.87 0.69 5.25
N SER A 335 -16.27 1.43 4.31
CA SER A 335 -16.20 2.88 4.27
C SER A 335 -16.91 3.38 3.02
N SER A 336 -17.83 4.33 3.19
CA SER A 336 -18.57 4.94 2.09
C SER A 336 -19.03 6.34 2.46
N ASP A 337 -19.06 7.21 1.47
CA ASP A 337 -19.65 8.56 1.54
C ASP A 337 -21.15 8.56 1.19
N GLU A 338 -21.73 7.41 0.86
CA GLU A 338 -23.15 7.26 0.53
C GLU A 338 -23.83 6.23 1.47
N PRO A 339 -24.78 6.66 2.32
CA PRO A 339 -25.46 5.78 3.29
C PRO A 339 -26.16 4.57 2.68
N LYS A 340 -26.72 4.71 1.48
CA LYS A 340 -27.41 3.63 0.75
C LYS A 340 -26.49 2.43 0.46
N VAL A 341 -25.18 2.63 0.41
CA VAL A 341 -24.21 1.53 0.24
C VAL A 341 -24.26 0.59 1.44
N PHE A 342 -24.39 1.11 2.66
CA PHE A 342 -24.44 0.28 3.87
C PHE A 342 -25.70 -0.58 3.90
N GLU A 343 -26.85 0.00 3.52
CA GLU A 343 -28.12 -0.73 3.40
C GLU A 343 -28.04 -1.82 2.33
N GLU A 344 -27.49 -1.48 1.15
CA GLU A 344 -27.31 -2.41 0.04
C GLU A 344 -26.43 -3.60 0.45
N VAL A 345 -25.28 -3.35 1.09
CA VAL A 345 -24.34 -4.41 1.49
C VAL A 345 -24.96 -5.30 2.56
N LYS A 346 -25.59 -4.73 3.59
CA LYS A 346 -26.28 -5.50 4.64
C LYS A 346 -27.38 -6.41 4.07
N LYS A 347 -28.14 -5.92 3.10
CA LYS A 347 -29.24 -6.66 2.48
C LYS A 347 -28.73 -7.78 1.56
N LYS A 348 -27.74 -7.49 0.71
CA LYS A 348 -27.27 -8.42 -0.33
C LYS A 348 -26.22 -9.41 0.14
N TYR A 349 -25.50 -9.09 1.23
CA TYR A 349 -24.36 -9.89 1.71
C TYR A 349 -24.49 -10.24 3.21
N PRO A 350 -25.60 -10.87 3.65
CA PRO A 350 -25.84 -11.18 5.06
C PRO A 350 -24.83 -12.18 5.66
N GLN A 351 -24.11 -12.92 4.82
CA GLN A 351 -23.07 -13.87 5.23
C GLN A 351 -21.78 -13.21 5.72
N TYR A 352 -21.61 -11.90 5.49
CA TYR A 352 -20.44 -11.15 5.93
C TYR A 352 -20.70 -10.45 7.27
N LYS A 353 -19.71 -10.50 8.17
CA LYS A 353 -19.70 -9.61 9.35
C LYS A 353 -19.23 -8.22 8.91
N ILE A 354 -20.16 -7.27 8.84
CA ILE A 354 -19.91 -5.91 8.33
C ILE A 354 -19.56 -4.99 9.49
N LEU A 355 -18.33 -4.47 9.49
CA LEU A 355 -17.83 -3.45 10.42
C LEU A 355 -17.82 -2.11 9.69
N TYR A 356 -18.21 -1.04 10.38
CA TYR A 356 -18.20 0.32 9.86
C TYR A 356 -18.31 1.32 11.01
N GLN A 357 -18.00 2.60 10.74
CA GLN A 357 -18.31 3.68 11.68
C GLN A 357 -19.81 3.93 11.71
N THR A 358 -20.45 3.76 12.88
CA THR A 358 -21.89 3.98 13.05
C THR A 358 -22.38 5.36 12.60
N LYS A 359 -21.54 6.40 12.73
CA LYS A 359 -21.86 7.77 12.31
C LYS A 359 -21.73 8.01 10.79
N SER A 360 -20.99 7.18 10.06
CA SER A 360 -20.84 7.31 8.59
C SER A 360 -22.16 7.03 7.84
N VAL A 361 -23.18 6.48 8.51
CA VAL A 361 -24.53 6.27 7.96
C VAL A 361 -25.40 7.54 8.04
N GLU A 362 -25.08 8.50 8.91
CA GLU A 362 -25.94 9.64 9.22
C GLU A 362 -25.58 10.94 8.46
N VAL A 363 -24.41 11.01 7.82
CA VAL A 363 -23.92 12.23 7.15
C VAL A 363 -24.34 12.25 5.68
N VAL A 364 -25.54 12.77 5.42
CA VAL A 364 -26.09 12.97 4.05
C VAL A 364 -25.78 14.37 3.50
N ASP A 365 -25.41 15.31 4.37
CA ASP A 365 -25.32 16.74 4.02
C ASP A 365 -23.89 17.16 3.63
N LEU A 366 -23.72 17.64 2.39
CA LEU A 366 -22.47 18.23 1.88
C LEU A 366 -21.95 19.38 2.76
N ALA A 367 -22.85 20.11 3.44
CA ALA A 367 -22.48 21.18 4.36
C ALA A 367 -21.81 20.66 5.65
N LYS A 368 -22.15 19.43 6.09
CA LYS A 368 -21.59 18.81 7.31
C LYS A 368 -20.26 18.08 7.09
N ARG A 369 -19.83 17.95 5.83
CA ARG A 369 -18.56 17.32 5.44
C ARG A 369 -17.32 17.99 6.04
N PHE A 370 -17.42 19.29 6.30
CA PHE A 370 -16.32 20.15 6.73
C PHE A 370 -16.49 20.57 8.18
N THR A 371 -16.53 19.56 9.05
CA THR A 371 -16.58 19.72 10.49
C THR A 371 -15.50 18.89 11.14
N GLU A 372 -15.13 19.25 12.36
CA GLU A 372 -14.15 18.49 13.14
C GLU A 372 -14.62 17.06 13.41
N ALA A 373 -15.92 16.85 13.64
CA ALA A 373 -16.50 15.52 13.77
C ALA A 373 -16.32 14.68 12.49
N SER A 374 -16.62 15.25 11.32
CA SER A 374 -16.40 14.59 10.02
C SER A 374 -14.92 14.30 9.77
N LEU A 375 -14.02 15.20 10.16
CA LEU A 375 -12.57 14.94 10.09
C LEU A 375 -12.16 13.75 10.94
N ILE A 376 -12.64 13.67 12.17
CA ILE A 376 -12.37 12.57 13.10
C ILE A 376 -12.89 11.24 12.52
N ASP A 377 -14.10 11.24 11.94
CA ASP A 377 -14.67 10.05 11.31
C ASP A 377 -13.87 9.62 10.07
N LEU A 378 -13.47 10.55 9.20
CA LEU A 378 -12.60 10.28 8.05
C LEU A 378 -11.24 9.70 8.48
N VAL A 379 -10.66 10.22 9.54
CA VAL A 379 -9.40 9.73 10.10
C VAL A 379 -9.56 8.32 10.67
N ALA A 380 -10.69 8.04 11.33
CA ALA A 380 -10.99 6.71 11.81
C ALA A 380 -11.18 5.72 10.65
N ASP A 381 -11.95 6.07 9.61
CA ASP A 381 -12.13 5.23 8.42
C ASP A 381 -10.80 4.92 7.75
N LEU A 382 -9.93 5.93 7.59
CA LEU A 382 -8.62 5.75 7.02
C LEU A 382 -7.73 4.83 7.88
N TYR A 383 -7.74 5.03 9.20
CA TYR A 383 -7.02 4.19 10.17
C TYR A 383 -7.43 2.73 10.05
N PHE A 384 -8.73 2.43 10.08
CA PHE A 384 -9.22 1.04 10.01
C PHE A 384 -9.04 0.42 8.63
N LEU A 385 -9.29 1.15 7.54
CA LEU A 385 -9.02 0.66 6.18
C LEU A 385 -7.56 0.25 6.02
N SER A 386 -6.63 1.10 6.45
CA SER A 386 -5.18 0.84 6.34
C SER A 386 -4.72 -0.40 7.11
N ARG A 387 -5.47 -0.80 8.15
CA ARG A 387 -5.18 -1.96 9.02
C ARG A 387 -5.90 -3.23 8.59
N THR A 388 -6.59 -3.25 7.45
CA THR A 388 -7.19 -4.48 6.93
C THR A 388 -6.14 -5.38 6.26
N ASP A 389 -6.47 -6.65 6.03
CA ASP A 389 -5.54 -7.61 5.40
C ASP A 389 -5.46 -7.45 3.87
N TYR A 390 -6.50 -6.86 3.28
CA TYR A 390 -6.64 -6.57 1.86
C TYR A 390 -7.61 -5.40 1.67
N ILE A 391 -7.39 -4.50 0.71
CA ILE A 391 -8.31 -3.37 0.44
C ILE A 391 -8.86 -3.43 -0.98
N VAL A 392 -10.17 -3.38 -1.12
CA VAL A 392 -10.87 -3.21 -2.41
C VAL A 392 -11.38 -1.76 -2.51
N LEU A 393 -10.94 -1.05 -3.53
CA LEU A 393 -11.16 0.39 -3.67
C LEU A 393 -11.13 0.86 -5.14
N THR A 394 -11.14 2.17 -5.32
CA THR A 394 -10.83 2.86 -6.57
C THR A 394 -9.62 3.77 -6.36
N PHE A 395 -8.55 3.58 -7.13
CA PHE A 395 -7.37 4.43 -7.04
C PHE A 395 -7.56 5.80 -7.67
N SER A 396 -8.64 6.07 -8.39
CA SER A 396 -8.97 7.47 -8.68
C SER A 396 -9.27 8.27 -7.39
N SER A 397 -9.73 7.63 -6.32
CA SER A 397 -9.99 8.27 -5.02
C SER A 397 -8.70 8.59 -4.28
N ASN A 398 -8.42 9.88 -4.03
CA ASN A 398 -7.28 10.30 -3.18
C ASN A 398 -7.33 9.62 -1.80
N PHE A 399 -8.53 9.47 -1.22
CA PHE A 399 -8.71 8.80 0.07
C PHE A 399 -8.36 7.30 0.01
N GLY A 400 -8.74 6.63 -1.09
CA GLY A 400 -8.39 5.23 -1.31
C GLY A 400 -6.88 5.03 -1.45
N ARG A 401 -6.20 5.88 -2.23
CA ARG A 401 -4.74 5.84 -2.36
C ARG A 401 -4.04 6.11 -1.02
N LEU A 402 -4.54 7.07 -0.23
CA LEU A 402 -3.99 7.35 1.09
C LEU A 402 -4.14 6.16 2.05
N ALA A 403 -5.27 5.44 2.00
CA ALA A 403 -5.47 4.23 2.80
C ALA A 403 -4.46 3.14 2.44
N TYR A 404 -4.22 2.95 1.16
CA TYR A 404 -3.21 2.01 0.65
C TYR A 404 -1.78 2.43 0.98
N GLU A 405 -1.44 3.72 0.89
CA GLU A 405 -0.12 4.23 1.30
C GLU A 405 0.11 4.04 2.79
N MET A 406 -0.92 4.31 3.62
CA MET A 406 -0.87 4.08 5.06
C MET A 406 -0.77 2.58 5.39
N MET A 407 -1.38 1.70 4.58
CA MET A 407 -1.27 0.25 4.73
C MET A 407 0.18 -0.26 4.65
N GLN A 408 1.05 0.41 3.88
CA GLN A 408 2.46 0.03 3.75
C GLN A 408 3.25 0.19 5.06
N ILE A 409 2.70 0.91 6.05
CA ILE A 409 3.33 1.13 7.36
C ILE A 409 3.14 -0.06 8.30
N TRP A 410 2.09 -0.86 8.09
CA TRP A 410 1.67 -1.91 9.03
C TRP A 410 2.18 -3.31 8.67
N SER A 411 2.76 -3.48 7.48
CA SER A 411 3.17 -4.77 6.94
C SER A 411 4.52 -4.63 6.24
N PRO A 412 5.43 -5.63 6.36
CA PRO A 412 6.74 -5.57 5.71
C PRO A 412 6.67 -5.35 4.20
N ASP A 413 5.70 -6.00 3.56
CA ASP A 413 5.31 -5.74 2.18
C ASP A 413 3.78 -5.86 2.07
N ALA A 414 3.10 -4.73 1.83
CA ALA A 414 1.67 -4.68 1.52
C ALA A 414 1.42 -4.26 0.07
N SER A 415 2.43 -4.31 -0.78
CA SER A 415 2.35 -3.81 -2.15
C SER A 415 1.28 -4.53 -2.97
N GLY A 416 1.06 -5.83 -2.73
CA GLY A 416 0.03 -6.64 -3.38
C GLY A 416 -1.30 -6.77 -2.63
N LYS A 417 -1.48 -6.11 -1.48
CA LYS A 417 -2.66 -6.28 -0.62
C LYS A 417 -3.85 -5.38 -1.01
N PHE A 418 -4.13 -5.24 -2.30
CA PHE A 418 -5.23 -4.40 -2.77
C PHE A 418 -5.80 -4.89 -4.10
N PHE A 419 -7.05 -4.50 -4.36
CA PHE A 419 -7.64 -4.48 -5.70
C PHE A 419 -8.24 -3.11 -6.00
N SER A 420 -7.94 -2.56 -7.17
CA SER A 420 -8.49 -1.29 -7.66
C SER A 420 -9.43 -1.55 -8.84
N LEU A 421 -10.67 -1.08 -8.76
CA LEU A 421 -11.67 -1.30 -9.81
C LEU A 421 -11.47 -0.42 -11.07
N ASP A 422 -10.64 0.62 -11.00
CA ASP A 422 -10.52 1.62 -12.06
C ASP A 422 -9.11 1.75 -12.66
N THR A 423 -8.14 2.14 -11.85
CA THR A 423 -6.82 2.60 -12.29
C THR A 423 -5.73 1.92 -11.49
N PRO A 424 -4.52 1.77 -12.06
CA PRO A 424 -3.34 1.41 -11.27
C PRO A 424 -2.98 2.54 -10.28
N TYR A 425 -2.11 2.24 -9.31
CA TYR A 425 -1.66 3.25 -8.35
C TYR A 425 -0.90 4.38 -9.05
N PHE A 426 -1.16 5.63 -8.65
CA PHE A 426 -0.45 6.79 -9.13
C PHE A 426 -0.38 7.88 -8.05
N SER A 427 0.58 8.79 -8.17
CA SER A 427 0.61 10.04 -7.43
C SER A 427 0.32 11.19 -8.39
N HIS A 428 -0.63 12.06 -8.04
CA HIS A 428 -0.73 13.36 -8.71
C HIS A 428 0.60 14.10 -8.61
N SER A 429 0.97 14.91 -9.59
CA SER A 429 2.26 15.63 -9.62
C SER A 429 3.44 14.73 -9.27
N GLY A 430 3.39 13.47 -9.72
CA GLY A 430 4.49 12.53 -9.61
C GLY A 430 5.45 12.65 -10.79
N ARG A 431 6.47 11.79 -10.78
CA ARG A 431 7.31 11.53 -11.93
C ARG A 431 6.65 10.48 -12.82
N PRO A 432 6.88 10.51 -14.14
CA PRO A 432 6.37 9.48 -15.02
C PRO A 432 6.90 8.11 -14.61
N ASN A 433 6.01 7.11 -14.61
CA ASN A 433 6.37 5.73 -14.32
C ASN A 433 6.83 5.04 -15.59
N PHE A 434 7.90 4.26 -15.48
CA PHE A 434 8.43 3.51 -16.60
C PHE A 434 8.52 2.03 -16.27
N ALA A 435 8.45 1.23 -17.32
CA ALA A 435 8.74 -0.18 -17.31
C ALA A 435 9.84 -0.48 -18.34
N ARG A 436 10.48 -1.62 -18.17
CA ARG A 436 11.40 -2.21 -19.14
C ARG A 436 10.77 -3.46 -19.70
N MET A 437 10.85 -3.64 -21.01
CA MET A 437 10.46 -4.89 -21.64
C MET A 437 11.42 -6.00 -21.25
N ARG A 438 10.89 -7.06 -20.63
CA ARG A 438 11.63 -8.29 -20.34
C ARG A 438 11.66 -9.26 -21.51
N PHE A 439 10.69 -9.15 -22.41
CA PHE A 439 10.56 -10.05 -23.56
C PHE A 439 10.06 -9.28 -24.78
N PHE A 440 10.49 -9.71 -25.97
CA PHE A 440 9.99 -9.21 -27.24
C PHE A 440 8.46 -9.26 -27.33
N HIS A 441 7.84 -8.22 -27.91
CA HIS A 441 6.42 -8.18 -28.18
C HIS A 441 6.13 -7.67 -29.60
N GLN A 442 5.32 -8.44 -30.33
CA GLN A 442 4.76 -8.04 -31.61
C GLN A 442 3.25 -8.28 -31.59
N ASP A 443 2.47 -7.24 -31.89
CA ASP A 443 1.05 -7.33 -32.17
C ASP A 443 0.77 -6.78 -33.58
N ARG A 444 0.50 -7.70 -34.51
CA ARG A 444 0.23 -7.40 -35.92
C ARG A 444 -1.07 -6.64 -36.12
N ARG A 445 -2.06 -6.76 -35.22
CA ARG A 445 -3.36 -6.10 -35.34
C ARG A 445 -3.26 -4.59 -35.18
N VAL A 446 -2.26 -4.14 -34.44
CA VAL A 446 -2.01 -2.72 -34.12
C VAL A 446 -0.65 -2.22 -34.64
N ASN A 447 0.01 -3.03 -35.48
CA ASN A 447 1.35 -2.78 -36.02
C ASN A 447 2.36 -2.33 -34.95
N LEU A 448 2.35 -3.00 -33.80
CA LEU A 448 3.19 -2.67 -32.66
C LEU A 448 4.32 -3.68 -32.52
N THR A 449 5.56 -3.21 -32.53
CA THR A 449 6.74 -4.02 -32.22
C THR A 449 7.59 -3.31 -31.18
N ILE A 450 7.97 -4.05 -30.13
CA ILE A 450 8.76 -3.54 -29.00
C ILE A 450 9.82 -4.57 -28.65
N GLN A 451 11.06 -4.11 -28.56
CA GLN A 451 12.22 -4.96 -28.31
C GLN A 451 12.42 -5.23 -26.82
N GLU A 452 13.13 -6.30 -26.51
CA GLU A 452 13.63 -6.53 -25.15
C GLU A 452 14.56 -5.39 -24.72
N GLY A 453 14.48 -4.97 -23.46
CA GLY A 453 15.23 -3.84 -22.91
C GLY A 453 14.66 -2.46 -23.23
N GLU A 454 13.72 -2.34 -24.19
CA GLU A 454 13.09 -1.06 -24.54
C GLU A 454 12.33 -0.48 -23.33
N ARG A 455 12.50 0.82 -23.09
CA ARG A 455 11.83 1.54 -22.01
C ARG A 455 10.45 1.97 -22.45
N VAL A 456 9.43 1.55 -21.71
CA VAL A 456 8.03 1.85 -21.96
C VAL A 456 7.52 2.74 -20.85
N MET A 457 6.80 3.81 -21.20
CA MET A 457 6.13 4.62 -20.18
C MET A 457 4.77 4.00 -19.86
N LEU A 458 4.50 3.82 -18.57
CA LEU A 458 3.20 3.33 -18.09
C LEU A 458 2.16 4.46 -18.14
N PRO A 459 0.85 4.14 -18.15
CA PRO A 459 -0.18 5.17 -18.18
C PRO A 459 0.01 6.12 -17.00
N TYR A 460 0.16 7.41 -17.30
CA TYR A 460 0.47 8.44 -16.32
C TYR A 460 -0.72 9.38 -16.16
N ILE A 461 -1.20 9.51 -14.93
CA ILE A 461 -2.28 10.42 -14.55
C ILE A 461 -1.62 11.56 -13.76
N GLY A 462 -1.14 12.60 -14.45
CA GLY A 462 -0.57 13.77 -13.78
C GLY A 462 -0.61 15.04 -14.61
N HIS A 463 -0.74 16.18 -13.92
CA HIS A 463 -1.10 17.47 -14.52
C HIS A 463 0.06 18.20 -15.21
N ASN A 464 1.31 17.95 -14.81
CA ASN A 464 2.50 18.66 -15.32
C ASN A 464 3.36 17.77 -16.22
N PHE A 465 2.72 17.05 -17.15
CA PHE A 465 3.42 16.20 -18.09
C PHE A 465 4.09 17.04 -19.20
N PRO A 466 5.44 16.98 -19.38
CA PRO A 466 6.12 17.70 -20.44
C PRO A 466 5.54 17.33 -21.81
N LYS A 467 5.17 18.34 -22.61
CA LYS A 467 4.57 18.11 -23.94
C LYS A 467 5.52 17.34 -24.87
N GLU A 468 6.84 17.41 -24.68
CA GLU A 468 7.80 16.69 -25.53
C GLU A 468 7.74 15.17 -25.34
N LEU A 469 7.32 14.68 -24.18
CA LEU A 469 7.14 13.25 -23.92
C LEU A 469 5.83 12.71 -24.53
N LYS A 470 4.98 13.59 -25.10
CA LYS A 470 3.72 13.17 -25.74
C LYS A 470 3.90 12.50 -27.11
N GLY A 471 5.07 12.58 -27.73
CA GLY A 471 5.35 11.97 -29.03
C GLY A 471 5.92 10.55 -28.97
N LEU A 472 6.35 10.10 -27.78
CA LEU A 472 7.07 8.84 -27.58
C LEU A 472 6.15 7.66 -27.19
N TYR A 473 4.83 7.81 -27.32
CA TYR A 473 3.87 6.81 -26.87
C TYR A 473 3.77 5.62 -27.83
N LYS A 474 4.19 4.45 -27.34
CA LYS A 474 3.52 3.19 -27.65
C LYS A 474 2.62 2.91 -26.44
N SER A 475 1.30 2.97 -26.58
CA SER A 475 0.41 2.82 -25.42
C SER A 475 0.62 1.46 -24.77
N SER A 476 0.97 1.47 -23.48
CA SER A 476 1.16 0.26 -22.67
C SER A 476 -0.12 -0.55 -22.52
N GLU A 477 -1.29 0.03 -22.83
CA GLU A 477 -2.57 -0.67 -22.95
C GLU A 477 -2.55 -1.79 -24.00
N LYS A 478 -1.68 -1.69 -25.00
CA LYS A 478 -1.50 -2.70 -26.04
C LYS A 478 -0.39 -3.71 -25.72
N ILE A 479 0.31 -3.55 -24.60
CA ILE A 479 1.43 -4.41 -24.20
C ILE A 479 0.99 -5.29 -23.03
N PRO A 480 1.10 -6.63 -23.14
CA PRO A 480 0.75 -7.51 -22.03
C PRO A 480 1.63 -7.25 -20.79
N PRO A 481 1.04 -6.95 -19.60
CA PRO A 481 1.80 -6.58 -18.41
C PRO A 481 2.86 -7.60 -17.97
N TYR A 482 2.62 -8.89 -18.17
CA TYR A 482 3.56 -9.96 -17.81
C TYR A 482 4.88 -9.93 -18.61
N LYS A 483 4.94 -9.18 -19.71
CA LYS A 483 6.17 -8.98 -20.51
C LYS A 483 7.04 -7.82 -20.03
N MET A 484 6.58 -7.10 -19.02
CA MET A 484 7.22 -5.89 -18.52
C MET A 484 7.66 -6.08 -17.06
N GLU A 485 8.67 -5.34 -16.67
CA GLU A 485 8.98 -5.08 -15.26
C GLU A 485 9.01 -3.58 -14.99
N ASN A 486 8.51 -3.18 -13.84
CA ASN A 486 8.51 -1.78 -13.44
C ASN A 486 9.95 -1.33 -13.16
N LEU A 487 10.34 -0.19 -13.74
CA LEU A 487 11.59 0.47 -13.39
C LEU A 487 11.36 1.33 -12.15
N VAL A 488 12.18 1.08 -11.13
CA VAL A 488 12.19 1.89 -9.91
C VAL A 488 12.99 3.16 -10.18
N ASP A 489 12.36 4.31 -10.01
CA ASP A 489 13.03 5.60 -10.18
C ASP A 489 13.89 5.89 -8.94
N VAL A 490 15.20 6.00 -9.13
CA VAL A 490 16.18 6.15 -8.05
C VAL A 490 16.90 7.47 -8.21
N VAL A 491 16.87 8.30 -7.17
CA VAL A 491 17.42 9.66 -7.19
C VAL A 491 18.45 9.85 -6.08
N ASN A 492 19.47 10.67 -6.35
CA ASN A 492 20.44 11.06 -5.33
C ASN A 492 19.81 12.13 -4.44
N LEU A 493 19.50 11.78 -3.19
CA LEU A 493 19.04 12.74 -2.20
C LEU A 493 20.14 12.93 -1.17
N SER A 494 20.47 14.20 -0.89
CA SER A 494 21.30 14.50 0.27
C SER A 494 20.50 14.10 1.52
N SER A 495 20.99 13.14 2.30
CA SER A 495 20.37 12.80 3.58
C SER A 495 20.45 14.03 4.50
N PRO A 496 19.34 14.50 5.08
CA PRO A 496 19.34 15.53 6.11
C PRO A 496 20.11 15.13 7.37
#